data_AF-A0A1V6AVP7-F1
#
_entry.id   AF-A0A1V6AVP7-F1
#
_cell.length_a   1.000
_cell.length_b   1.000
_cell.length_c   1.000
_cell.angle_alpha   90.00
_cell.angle_beta   90.00
_cell.angle_gamma   90.00
#
_symmetry.space_group_name_H-M   'P 1'
#
loop_
_entity.id
_entity.type
_entity.pdbx_description
1 polymer ?
#
loop_
_entity_poly.entity_id
_entity_poly.type
_entity_poly.pdbx_seq_one_letter_code
_entity_poly.pdbx_strand_id
1 'polypeptide(L)'
;MLALDPDVIILPTAQGYHPAKEIYTAPYYQNLQELTAVKNKQVFPLPWTPYNWAKRLEYPIEAMIIAKAAYPDKFTDIRVADWVLNFYKKVYKVDDKTAKELRSVQWLDWVEEENF
;
A
#
# COMPACT_ATOMS: atom_id res chain seq x y z
N MET A 1 -10.82 14.59 9.94
CA MET A 1 -9.81 14.56 8.85
C MET A 1 -9.29 15.95 8.53
N LEU A 2 -10.13 16.92 8.16
CA LEU A 2 -9.68 18.28 7.84
C LEU A 2 -8.96 19.00 8.99
N ALA A 3 -9.31 18.72 10.25
CA ALA A 3 -8.60 19.26 11.41
C ALA A 3 -7.29 18.54 11.76
N LEU A 4 -7.04 17.34 11.20
CA LEU A 4 -5.83 16.56 11.44
C LEU A 4 -4.74 16.90 10.42
N ASP A 5 -5.13 17.16 9.16
CA ASP A 5 -4.27 17.43 8.01
C ASP A 5 -3.01 16.53 7.93
N PRO A 6 -3.18 15.21 7.71
CA PRO A 6 -2.05 14.29 7.76
C PRO A 6 -1.09 14.49 6.58
N ASP A 7 0.20 14.24 6.81
CA ASP A 7 1.22 14.17 5.77
C ASP A 7 1.11 12.90 4.91
N VAL A 8 0.61 11.81 5.50
CA VAL A 8 0.48 10.49 4.86
C VAL A 8 -0.87 9.86 5.23
N ILE A 9 -1.53 9.24 4.24
CA ILE A 9 -2.76 8.46 4.43
C ILE A 9 -2.49 6.99 4.05
N ILE A 10 -2.86 6.08 4.94
CA ILE A 10 -2.85 4.64 4.67
C ILE A 10 -4.30 4.18 4.47
N LEU A 11 -4.56 3.39 3.43
CA LEU A 11 -5.90 2.85 3.12
C LEU A 11 -5.98 1.36 3.48
N PRO A 12 -6.61 0.99 4.61
CA PRO A 12 -6.89 -0.41 4.93
C PRO A 12 -7.91 -1.02 3.97
N THR A 13 -7.77 -2.31 3.68
CA THR A 13 -8.57 -3.03 2.68
C THR A 13 -9.61 -3.98 3.28
N ALA A 14 -9.73 -4.05 4.62
CA ALA A 14 -10.65 -4.95 5.31
C ALA A 14 -12.14 -4.69 4.97
N GLN A 15 -12.44 -3.50 4.44
CA GLN A 15 -13.77 -3.06 4.03
C GLN A 15 -13.87 -2.82 2.51
N GLY A 16 -13.01 -3.48 1.71
CA GLY A 16 -13.05 -3.40 0.25
C GLY A 16 -11.75 -2.90 -0.38
N TYR A 17 -11.75 -2.84 -1.70
CA TYR A 17 -10.63 -2.32 -2.48
C TYR A 17 -10.79 -0.80 -2.65
N HIS A 18 -9.80 -0.05 -2.14
CA HIS A 18 -9.78 1.41 -2.14
C HIS A 18 -8.48 1.90 -2.76
N PRO A 19 -8.37 2.02 -4.09
CA PRO A 19 -7.16 2.47 -4.74
C PRO A 19 -6.89 3.96 -4.44
N ALA A 20 -5.63 4.34 -4.25
CA ALA A 20 -5.24 5.72 -3.97
C ALA A 20 -5.76 6.72 -5.03
N LYS A 21 -5.80 6.29 -6.30
CA LYS A 21 -6.35 7.06 -7.42
C LYS A 21 -7.77 7.59 -7.15
N GLU A 22 -8.60 6.80 -6.48
CA GLU A 22 -9.97 7.20 -6.17
C GLU A 22 -10.01 8.44 -5.28
N ILE A 23 -9.16 8.50 -4.25
CA ILE A 23 -9.01 9.67 -3.37
C ILE A 23 -8.58 10.91 -4.14
N TYR A 24 -7.79 10.74 -5.21
CA TYR A 24 -7.30 11.86 -6.02
C TYR A 24 -8.29 12.37 -7.05
N THR A 25 -9.19 11.53 -7.56
CA THR A 25 -9.99 11.86 -8.77
C THR A 25 -11.49 11.77 -8.60
N ALA A 26 -11.99 11.04 -7.60
CA ALA A 26 -13.42 10.78 -7.49
C ALA A 26 -14.17 12.02 -6.96
N PRO A 27 -15.31 12.41 -7.56
CA PRO A 27 -16.04 13.62 -7.18
C PRO A 27 -16.47 13.67 -5.70
N TYR A 28 -16.77 12.52 -5.10
CA TYR A 28 -17.19 12.43 -3.70
C TYR A 28 -16.04 12.62 -2.69
N TYR A 29 -14.78 12.65 -3.14
CA TYR A 29 -13.61 13.01 -2.32
C TYR A 29 -13.12 14.45 -2.55
N GLN A 30 -13.93 15.32 -3.18
CA GLN A 30 -13.58 16.72 -3.42
C GLN A 30 -13.17 17.47 -2.13
N ASN A 31 -13.82 17.15 -1.01
CA ASN A 31 -13.53 17.80 0.27
C ASN A 31 -12.17 17.38 0.86
N LEU A 32 -11.55 16.31 0.36
CA LEU A 32 -10.25 15.83 0.81
C LEU A 32 -9.08 16.40 -0.01
N GLN A 33 -9.36 17.08 -1.13
CA GLN A 33 -8.32 17.61 -2.02
C GLN A 33 -7.44 18.68 -1.36
N GLU A 34 -7.94 19.30 -0.28
CA GLU A 34 -7.17 20.30 0.46
C GLU A 34 -6.13 19.70 1.43
N LEU A 35 -6.21 18.41 1.74
CA LEU A 35 -5.29 17.75 2.67
C LEU A 35 -3.87 17.66 2.09
N THR A 36 -2.88 17.87 2.96
CA THR A 36 -1.46 17.81 2.63
C THR A 36 -1.08 16.48 1.96
N ALA A 37 -1.48 15.34 2.54
CA ALA A 37 -1.27 14.02 1.93
C ALA A 37 -1.84 13.89 0.51
N VAL A 38 -3.01 14.48 0.23
CA VAL A 38 -3.70 14.34 -1.06
C VAL A 38 -3.03 15.20 -2.14
N LYS A 39 -2.62 16.42 -1.77
CA LYS A 39 -1.83 17.32 -2.63
C LYS A 39 -0.48 16.71 -2.99
N ASN A 40 0.19 16.10 -2.01
CA ASN A 40 1.53 15.53 -2.15
C ASN A 40 1.54 14.08 -2.66
N LYS A 41 0.38 13.53 -3.02
CA LYS A 41 0.21 12.14 -3.49
C LYS A 41 0.77 11.09 -2.51
N GLN A 42 0.62 11.35 -1.21
CA GLN A 42 1.04 10.48 -0.11
C GLN A 42 -0.13 9.64 0.43
N VAL A 43 -0.78 8.88 -0.46
CA VAL A 43 -1.90 7.98 -0.11
C VAL A 43 -1.54 6.57 -0.58
N PHE A 44 -1.47 5.61 0.35
CA PHE A 44 -0.94 4.27 0.08
C PHE A 44 -1.92 3.18 0.52
N PRO A 45 -2.38 2.30 -0.38
CA PRO A 45 -3.24 1.18 -0.02
C PRO A 45 -2.45 0.00 0.53
N LEU A 46 -3.02 -0.65 1.54
CA LEU A 46 -2.47 -1.89 2.11
C LEU A 46 -2.79 -3.10 1.21
N PRO A 47 -2.10 -4.25 1.39
CA PRO A 47 -2.47 -5.50 0.76
C PRO A 47 -3.90 -5.90 1.13
N TRP A 48 -4.48 -6.88 0.43
CA TRP A 48 -5.76 -7.48 0.82
C TRP A 48 -5.72 -7.98 2.27
N THR A 49 -6.63 -7.49 3.10
CA THR A 49 -6.78 -7.89 4.50
C THR A 49 -8.17 -8.48 4.74
N PRO A 50 -8.29 -9.56 5.54
CA PRO A 50 -9.59 -10.13 5.84
C PRO A 50 -10.45 -9.19 6.70
N TYR A 51 -11.77 -9.28 6.56
CA TYR A 51 -12.74 -8.44 7.26
C TYR A 51 -12.56 -8.40 8.79
N ASN A 52 -12.07 -9.49 9.39
CA ASN A 52 -11.82 -9.59 10.82
C ASN A 52 -10.49 -8.96 11.28
N TRP A 53 -9.78 -8.25 10.41
CA TRP A 53 -8.49 -7.62 10.69
C TRP A 53 -7.39 -8.59 11.16
N ALA A 54 -7.57 -9.88 10.93
CA ALA A 54 -6.61 -10.90 11.33
C ALA A 54 -5.28 -10.68 10.59
N LYS A 55 -4.19 -10.53 11.35
CA LYS A 55 -2.85 -10.49 10.81
C LYS A 55 -2.44 -11.88 10.34
N ARG A 56 -1.94 -11.96 9.12
CA ARG A 56 -1.48 -13.21 8.48
C ARG A 56 0.03 -13.16 8.29
N LEU A 57 0.57 -14.16 7.59
CA LEU A 57 1.99 -14.18 7.25
C LEU A 57 2.40 -12.93 6.46
N GLU A 58 1.49 -12.31 5.73
CA GLU A 58 1.68 -11.10 4.92
C GLU A 58 1.83 -9.80 5.74
N TYR A 59 1.62 -9.83 7.07
CA TYR A 59 1.71 -8.62 7.90
C TYR A 59 3.02 -7.81 7.75
N PRO A 60 4.21 -8.42 7.55
CA PRO A 60 5.43 -7.67 7.26
C PRO A 60 5.34 -6.79 6.01
N ILE A 61 4.48 -7.13 5.03
CA ILE A 61 4.24 -6.30 3.85
C ILE A 61 3.50 -5.02 4.24
N GLU A 62 2.48 -5.11 5.09
CA GLU A 62 1.78 -3.92 5.62
C GLU A 62 2.76 -3.00 6.35
N ALA A 63 3.59 -3.58 7.24
CA ALA A 63 4.57 -2.83 8.01
C ALA A 63 5.61 -2.14 7.10
N MET A 64 6.06 -2.83 6.04
CA MET A 64 7.00 -2.25 5.07
C MET A 64 6.40 -1.06 4.32
N ILE A 65 5.15 -1.18 3.84
CA ILE A 65 4.45 -0.09 3.15
C ILE A 65 4.30 1.11 4.09
N ILE A 66 3.83 0.89 5.33
CA ILE A 66 3.66 1.95 6.32
C ILE A 66 5.00 2.62 6.65
N ALA A 67 6.07 1.83 6.84
CA ALA A 67 7.38 2.35 7.20
C ALA A 67 7.98 3.20 6.08
N LYS A 68 7.93 2.73 4.82
CA LYS A 68 8.42 3.51 3.67
C LYS A 68 7.57 4.76 3.41
N ALA A 69 6.24 4.66 3.56
CA ALA A 69 5.35 5.79 3.39
C ALA A 69 5.60 6.88 4.45
N ALA A 70 5.79 6.50 5.72
CA ALA A 70 6.01 7.44 6.82
C ALA A 70 7.45 8.01 6.87
N TYR A 71 8.44 7.25 6.41
CA TYR A 71 9.85 7.61 6.51
C TYR A 71 10.63 7.32 5.21
N PRO A 72 10.25 7.89 4.05
CA PRO A 72 10.82 7.51 2.75
C PRO A 72 12.34 7.64 2.70
N ASP A 73 12.91 8.67 3.34
CA ASP A 73 14.36 8.91 3.40
C ASP A 73 15.15 7.76 4.05
N LYS A 74 14.52 6.98 4.94
CA LYS A 74 15.13 5.83 5.62
C LYS A 74 15.05 4.53 4.82
N PHE A 75 14.25 4.50 3.75
CA PHE A 75 13.97 3.32 2.94
C PHE A 75 14.28 3.58 1.45
N THR A 76 15.21 4.49 1.16
CA THR A 76 15.62 4.87 -0.20
C THR A 76 16.29 3.74 -0.97
N ASP A 77 16.87 2.78 -0.26
CA ASP A 77 17.49 1.56 -0.78
C ASP A 77 16.50 0.42 -1.03
N ILE A 78 15.24 0.56 -0.60
CA ILE A 78 14.22 -0.48 -0.69
C ILE A 78 13.18 -0.10 -1.74
N ARG A 79 13.08 -0.91 -2.79
CA ARG A 79 11.92 -0.95 -3.70
C ARG A 79 10.94 -2.01 -3.20
N VAL A 80 9.75 -1.59 -2.78
CA VAL A 80 8.75 -2.46 -2.16
C VAL A 80 8.27 -3.51 -3.16
N ALA A 81 8.17 -3.19 -4.44
CA ALA A 81 7.89 -4.17 -5.50
C ALA A 81 8.83 -5.39 -5.46
N ASP A 82 10.14 -5.15 -5.41
CA ASP A 82 11.14 -6.21 -5.38
C ASP A 82 11.19 -6.91 -4.01
N TRP A 83 10.99 -6.14 -2.95
CA TRP A 83 10.94 -6.66 -1.59
C TRP A 83 9.79 -7.66 -1.39
N VAL A 84 8.59 -7.33 -1.89
CA VAL A 84 7.39 -8.19 -1.81
C VAL A 84 7.57 -9.49 -2.59
N LEU A 85 8.15 -9.44 -3.80
CA LEU A 85 8.44 -10.66 -4.57
C LEU A 85 9.43 -11.56 -3.82
N ASN A 86 10.48 -10.97 -3.24
CA ASN A 86 11.45 -11.71 -2.43
C ASN A 86 10.83 -12.28 -1.15
N PHE A 87 9.91 -11.55 -0.52
CA PHE A 87 9.15 -12.01 0.62
C PHE A 87 8.35 -13.28 0.27
N TYR A 88 7.54 -13.25 -0.79
CA TYR A 88 6.74 -14.40 -1.20
C TYR A 88 7.59 -15.63 -1.54
N LYS A 89 8.68 -15.44 -2.30
CA LYS A 89 9.61 -16.53 -2.62
C LYS A 89 10.22 -17.16 -1.38
N LYS A 90 10.62 -16.35 -0.39
CA LYS A 90 11.29 -16.85 0.82
C LYS A 90 10.32 -17.52 1.79
N VAL A 91 9.12 -16.96 1.97
CA VAL A 91 8.13 -17.45 2.93
C VAL A 91 7.37 -18.64 2.37
N TYR A 92 6.89 -18.56 1.13
CA TYR A 92 6.07 -19.60 0.51
C TYR A 92 6.85 -20.60 -0.36
N LYS A 93 8.16 -20.39 -0.56
CA LYS A 93 9.03 -21.26 -1.38
C LYS A 93 8.53 -21.43 -2.82
N VAL A 94 7.98 -20.36 -3.39
CA VAL A 94 7.42 -20.33 -4.75
C VAL A 94 8.41 -19.74 -5.76
N ASP A 95 8.13 -19.94 -7.05
CA ASP A 95 8.91 -19.34 -8.14
C ASP A 95 8.53 -17.85 -8.39
N ASP A 96 9.24 -17.20 -9.31
CA ASP A 96 9.00 -15.79 -9.66
C ASP A 96 7.61 -15.55 -10.26
N LYS A 97 7.07 -16.52 -11.00
CA LYS A 97 5.76 -16.38 -11.64
C LYS A 97 4.66 -16.37 -10.58
N THR A 98 4.66 -17.37 -9.70
CA THR A 98 3.71 -17.46 -8.59
C THR A 98 3.89 -16.32 -7.59
N ALA A 99 5.11 -15.83 -7.33
CA ALA A 99 5.31 -14.66 -6.49
C ALA A 99 4.66 -13.38 -7.06
N LYS A 100 4.70 -13.19 -8.39
CA LYS A 100 4.00 -12.09 -9.07
C LYS A 100 2.49 -12.25 -8.99
N GLU A 101 1.98 -13.47 -9.22
CA GLU A 101 0.55 -13.77 -9.07
C GLU A 101 0.07 -13.49 -7.63
N LEU A 102 0.85 -13.88 -6.61
CA LEU A 102 0.56 -13.59 -5.20
C LEU A 102 0.51 -12.09 -4.91
N ARG A 103 1.42 -11.30 -5.48
CA ARG A 103 1.36 -9.83 -5.37
C ARG A 103 0.08 -9.26 -5.99
N SER A 104 -0.29 -9.72 -7.17
CA SER A 104 -1.50 -9.26 -7.87
C SER A 104 -2.78 -9.59 -7.10
N VAL A 105 -2.95 -10.83 -6.63
CA VAL A 105 -4.15 -11.22 -5.84
C VAL A 105 -4.23 -10.53 -4.48
N GLN A 106 -3.12 -9.99 -4.00
CA GLN A 106 -3.03 -9.19 -2.78
C GLN A 106 -3.27 -7.69 -3.03
N TRP A 107 -3.68 -7.31 -4.24
CA TRP A 107 -3.93 -5.92 -4.64
C TRP A 107 -2.70 -5.01 -4.53
N LEU A 108 -1.52 -5.56 -4.75
CA LEU A 108 -0.25 -4.86 -4.62
C LEU A 108 0.39 -4.50 -5.96
N ASP A 109 -0.28 -4.63 -7.11
CA ASP A 109 0.36 -4.27 -8.39
C ASP A 109 0.72 -2.80 -8.50
N TRP A 110 0.05 -1.92 -7.75
CA TRP A 110 0.38 -0.51 -7.65
C TRP A 110 1.83 -0.26 -7.22
N VAL A 111 2.45 -1.13 -6.41
CA VAL A 111 3.85 -0.92 -5.98
C VAL A 111 4.82 -1.04 -7.16
N GLU A 112 4.48 -1.85 -8.17
CA GLU A 112 5.23 -1.92 -9.42
C GLU A 112 4.96 -0.71 -10.30
N GLU A 113 3.66 -0.40 -10.50
CA GLU A 113 3.18 0.66 -11.38
C GLU A 113 3.71 2.04 -10.96
N GLU A 114 3.81 2.29 -9.66
CA GLU A 114 4.30 3.54 -9.08
C GLU A 114 5.81 3.50 -8.76
N ASN A 115 6.48 2.40 -9.08
CA ASN A 115 7.90 2.17 -8.77
C ASN A 115 8.23 2.37 -7.27
N PHE A 116 7.33 1.90 -6.40
CA PHE A 116 7.41 1.97 -4.95
C PHE A 116 8.22 0.80 -4.38
#